data_AF-A0A7W8KHL7-F1
#
_entry.id   AF-A0A7W8KHL7-F1
#
_cell.length_a   1.000
_cell.length_b   1.000
_cell.length_c   1.000
_cell.angle_alpha   90.00
_cell.angle_beta   90.00
_cell.angle_gamma   90.00
#
_symmetry.space_group_name_H-M   'P 1'
#
loop_
_entity.id
_entity.type
_entity.pdbx_description
1 polymer ?
#
loop_
_entity_poly.entity_id
_entity_poly.type
_entity_poly.pdbx_seq_one_letter_code
_entity_poly.pdbx_strand_id
1 'polypeptide(L)'
;MRTKTFHLPLLAALPAVLAACGPGGVDTAGYNRWSYTSYQQCLDANRALLTQGLSNPCQRSGSTYFGPYIRVFNGSRQYLGYDGSGKTVAGGVTYDPVRGSYGTFRAPVSRGGFLGSSRSGSFGG
;
A
#
# COMPACT_ATOMS: atom_id res chain seq x y z
N MET A 1 -43.94 -10.47 -29.53
CA MET A 1 -43.33 -10.44 -28.18
C MET A 1 -41.83 -10.26 -28.37
N ARG A 2 -41.23 -9.16 -27.89
CA ARG A 2 -39.82 -8.81 -28.12
C ARG A 2 -38.94 -9.37 -26.99
N THR A 3 -38.11 -10.35 -27.30
CA THR A 3 -37.09 -10.86 -26.37
C THR A 3 -35.89 -9.92 -26.41
N LYS A 4 -35.66 -9.15 -25.33
CA LYS A 4 -34.45 -8.35 -25.16
C LYS A 4 -33.40 -9.20 -24.43
N THR A 5 -32.37 -9.60 -25.15
CA THR A 5 -31.17 -10.23 -24.60
C THR A 5 -30.28 -9.17 -23.95
N PHE A 6 -30.06 -9.31 -22.64
CA PHE A 6 -29.04 -8.55 -21.92
C PHE A 6 -27.72 -9.29 -22.04
N HIS A 7 -26.78 -8.77 -22.82
CA HIS A 7 -25.40 -9.22 -22.78
C HIS A 7 -24.73 -8.55 -21.57
N LEU A 8 -24.50 -9.32 -20.51
CA LEU A 8 -23.63 -8.88 -19.42
C LEU A 8 -22.22 -8.71 -19.99
N PRO A 9 -21.60 -7.51 -19.92
CA PRO A 9 -20.18 -7.39 -20.13
C PRO A 9 -19.52 -8.08 -18.92
N LEU A 10 -19.14 -9.34 -19.12
CA LEU A 10 -18.27 -10.05 -18.21
C LEU A 10 -17.09 -9.14 -17.91
N LEU A 11 -16.96 -8.83 -16.64
CA LEU A 11 -15.83 -8.19 -15.99
C LEU A 11 -14.53 -8.88 -16.42
N ALA A 12 -13.96 -8.48 -17.56
CA ALA A 12 -12.54 -8.63 -17.86
C ALA A 12 -11.75 -7.56 -17.10
N ALA A 13 -12.12 -7.35 -15.84
CA ALA A 13 -11.47 -6.44 -14.92
C ALA A 13 -10.12 -7.07 -14.52
N LEU A 14 -9.09 -6.64 -15.24
CA LEU A 14 -7.77 -6.27 -14.70
C LEU A 14 -6.96 -7.37 -13.99
N PRO A 15 -6.09 -8.08 -14.73
CA PRO A 15 -4.84 -8.59 -14.18
C PRO A 15 -3.76 -7.49 -14.05
N ALA A 16 -4.09 -6.20 -14.17
CA ALA A 16 -3.12 -5.11 -14.02
C ALA A 16 -2.82 -4.74 -12.56
N VAL A 17 -3.51 -5.36 -11.58
CA VAL A 17 -3.21 -5.18 -10.15
C VAL A 17 -2.07 -6.09 -9.68
N LEU A 18 -1.67 -7.10 -10.47
CA LEU A 18 -0.59 -8.02 -10.08
C LEU A 18 0.83 -7.42 -10.21
N ALA A 19 1.01 -6.31 -10.93
CA ALA A 19 2.34 -5.72 -11.15
C ALA A 19 2.81 -4.75 -10.03
N ALA A 20 2.01 -4.52 -8.98
CA ALA A 20 2.53 -3.92 -7.74
C ALA A 20 3.38 -4.92 -6.92
N CYS A 21 3.38 -6.20 -7.32
CA CYS A 21 4.08 -7.30 -6.64
C CYS A 21 5.36 -7.67 -7.40
N GLY A 22 6.35 -6.77 -7.41
CA GLY A 22 7.72 -7.18 -7.71
C GLY A 22 8.27 -8.06 -6.58
N PRO A 23 9.12 -9.07 -6.86
CA PRO A 23 9.73 -9.87 -5.81
C PRO A 23 10.59 -8.96 -4.91
N GLY A 24 10.14 -8.74 -3.67
CA GLY A 24 10.81 -7.88 -2.69
C GLY A 24 10.10 -6.59 -2.30
N GLY A 25 8.83 -6.39 -2.70
CA GLY A 25 8.02 -5.25 -2.23
C GLY A 25 7.58 -5.36 -0.76
N VAL A 26 7.44 -4.22 -0.09
CA VAL A 26 6.76 -4.14 1.21
C VAL A 26 5.29 -4.56 1.05
N ASP A 27 4.76 -5.33 2.01
CA ASP A 27 3.33 -5.65 1.98
C ASP A 27 2.50 -4.39 2.24
N THR A 28 1.90 -3.85 1.17
CA THR A 28 1.01 -2.68 1.26
C THR A 28 -0.46 -3.08 1.42
N ALA A 29 -0.77 -4.36 1.66
CA ALA A 29 -2.14 -4.79 1.93
C ALA A 29 -2.70 -4.05 3.17
N GLY A 30 -3.83 -3.36 2.99
CA GLY A 30 -4.47 -2.56 4.04
C GLY A 30 -3.85 -1.18 4.28
N TYR A 31 -2.90 -0.76 3.45
CA TYR A 31 -2.47 0.63 3.41
C TYR A 31 -3.28 1.43 2.38
N ASN A 32 -3.65 2.65 2.75
CA ASN A 32 -4.26 3.64 1.86
C ASN A 32 -3.24 4.71 1.51
N ARG A 33 -3.44 5.43 0.40
CA ARG A 33 -2.61 6.58 0.03
C ARG A 33 -3.48 7.69 -0.52
N TRP A 34 -3.05 8.93 -0.35
CA TRP A 34 -3.74 10.09 -0.89
C TRP A 34 -3.04 10.62 -2.12
N SER A 35 -3.84 11.05 -3.09
CA SER A 35 -3.36 11.72 -4.29
C SER A 35 -3.33 13.23 -4.08
N TYR A 36 -2.33 13.87 -4.66
CA TYR A 36 -2.12 15.31 -4.66
C TYR A 36 -2.01 15.81 -6.09
N THR A 37 -2.41 17.06 -6.30
CA THR A 37 -2.38 17.73 -7.60
C THR A 37 -0.95 18.13 -8.00
N SER A 38 -0.08 18.39 -7.03
CA SER A 38 1.32 18.75 -7.26
C SER A 38 2.27 18.10 -6.25
N TYR A 39 3.55 17.99 -6.65
CA TYR A 39 4.61 17.47 -5.77
C TYR A 39 4.79 18.33 -4.53
N GLN A 40 4.76 19.66 -4.71
CA GLN A 40 4.90 20.63 -3.62
C GLN A 40 3.82 20.43 -2.56
N GLN A 41 2.56 20.29 -2.99
CA GLN A 41 1.42 20.08 -2.09
C GLN A 41 1.58 18.79 -1.28
N CYS A 42 2.09 17.73 -1.91
CA CYS A 42 2.39 16.48 -1.21
C CYS A 42 3.48 16.66 -0.14
N LEU A 43 4.56 17.38 -0.46
CA LEU A 43 5.64 17.65 0.49
C LEU A 43 5.16 18.48 1.68
N ASP A 44 4.39 19.54 1.42
CA ASP A 44 3.87 20.41 2.47
C ASP A 44 2.92 19.66 3.41
N ALA A 45 2.03 18.83 2.86
CA ALA A 45 1.11 18.01 3.65
C ALA A 45 1.83 16.96 4.51
N ASN A 46 3.00 16.47 4.07
CA ASN A 46 3.75 15.40 4.73
C ASN A 46 5.06 15.89 5.39
N ARG A 47 5.23 17.21 5.54
CA ARG A 47 6.45 17.82 6.09
C ARG A 47 6.76 17.33 7.50
N ALA A 48 5.73 17.12 8.31
CA ALA A 48 5.89 16.56 9.65
C ALA A 48 6.43 15.12 9.64
N LEU A 49 6.14 14.32 8.60
CA LEU A 49 6.67 12.95 8.52
C LEU A 49 8.12 12.94 8.07
N LEU A 50 8.50 13.86 7.18
CA LEU A 50 9.88 14.08 6.75
C LEU A 50 10.78 14.45 7.93
N THR A 51 10.33 15.34 8.81
CA THR A 51 11.12 15.74 9.99
C THR A 51 11.30 14.60 10.99
N GLN A 52 10.41 13.61 10.98
CA GLN A 52 10.50 12.41 11.82
C GLN A 52 11.31 11.28 11.16
N GLY A 53 11.92 11.54 9.99
CA GLY A 53 12.81 10.60 9.32
C GLY A 53 12.10 9.65 8.34
N LEU A 54 10.86 9.94 7.91
CA LEU A 54 10.23 9.17 6.84
C LEU A 54 10.97 9.41 5.52
N SER A 55 11.46 8.35 4.89
CA SER A 55 12.14 8.43 3.59
C SER A 55 11.15 8.82 2.50
N ASN A 56 11.41 9.91 1.77
CA ASN A 56 10.61 10.47 0.67
C ASN A 56 9.08 10.13 0.73
N PRO A 57 8.23 11.00 1.27
CA PRO A 57 6.80 10.71 1.41
C PRO A 57 6.03 10.80 0.08
N CYS A 58 6.63 11.31 -0.99
CA CYS A 58 5.92 11.69 -2.19
C CYS A 58 6.47 10.97 -3.41
N GLN A 59 5.57 10.28 -4.13
CA GLN A 59 5.91 9.55 -5.34
C GLN A 59 5.04 9.97 -6.52
N ARG A 60 5.68 10.24 -7.66
CA ARG A 60 4.98 10.50 -8.91
C ARG A 60 4.58 9.18 -9.55
N SER A 61 3.31 9.05 -9.95
CA SER A 61 2.81 7.93 -10.73
C SER A 61 1.93 8.47 -11.85
N GLY A 62 2.44 8.42 -13.08
CA GLY A 62 1.81 9.05 -14.24
C GLY A 62 1.77 10.59 -14.10
N SER A 63 0.56 11.15 -14.20
CA SER A 63 0.28 12.59 -14.05
C SER A 63 -0.06 13.02 -12.62
N THR A 64 -0.15 12.08 -11.68
CA THR A 64 -0.57 12.36 -10.30
C THR A 64 0.57 12.09 -9.30
N TYR A 65 0.53 12.78 -8.17
CA TYR A 65 1.44 12.55 -7.05
C TYR A 65 0.72 11.81 -5.94
N PHE A 66 1.38 10.81 -5.35
CA PHE A 66 0.86 10.05 -4.23
C PHE A 66 1.71 10.33 -2.99
N GLY A 67 1.02 10.54 -1.88
CA GLY A 67 1.65 10.63 -0.56
C GLY A 67 2.07 9.26 -0.02
N PRO A 68 2.50 9.21 1.24
CA PRO A 68 2.97 7.98 1.85
C PRO A 68 1.81 7.00 1.98
N TYR A 69 2.14 5.72 2.08
CA TYR A 69 1.17 4.70 2.45
C TYR A 69 0.84 4.83 3.92
N ILE A 70 -0.45 4.89 4.25
CA ILE A 70 -1.00 5.11 5.58
C ILE A 70 -1.82 3.88 5.96
N ARG A 71 -1.51 3.29 7.10
CA ARG A 71 -2.31 2.22 7.71
C ARG A 71 -2.68 2.60 9.13
N VAL A 72 -3.93 2.39 9.50
CA VAL A 72 -4.36 2.49 10.90
C VAL A 72 -4.23 1.12 11.53
N PHE A 73 -3.42 0.99 12.57
CA PHE A 73 -3.19 -0.26 13.28
C PHE A 73 -3.22 -0.01 14.79
N ASN A 74 -4.14 -0.68 15.50
CA ASN A 74 -4.32 -0.54 16.95
C ASN A 74 -4.40 0.93 17.43
N GLY A 75 -5.15 1.77 16.70
CA GLY A 75 -5.30 3.20 17.00
C GLY A 75 -4.11 4.08 16.60
N SER A 76 -2.96 3.50 16.24
CA SER A 76 -1.80 4.24 15.71
C SER A 76 -1.84 4.33 14.18
N ARG A 77 -1.21 5.35 13.62
CA ARG A 77 -1.05 5.54 12.16
C ARG A 77 0.36 5.16 11.74
N GLN A 78 0.49 4.19 10.86
CA GLN A 78 1.74 3.74 10.26
C GLN A 78 1.90 4.39 8.89
N TYR A 79 3.05 4.99 8.64
CA TYR A 79 3.40 5.68 7.41
C TYR A 79 4.60 5.01 6.74
N LEU A 80 4.48 4.66 5.47
CA LEU A 80 5.59 4.17 4.65
C LEU A 80 5.82 5.12 3.49
N GLY A 81 7.07 5.49 3.30
CA GLY A 81 7.48 6.34 2.20
C GLY A 81 8.10 5.52 1.06
N TYR A 82 8.82 6.22 0.20
CA TYR A 82 9.36 5.69 -1.04
C TYR A 82 10.89 5.80 -1.08
N ASP A 83 11.52 4.94 -1.87
CA ASP A 83 12.92 5.05 -2.23
C ASP A 83 13.11 5.97 -3.46
N GLY A 84 14.37 6.19 -3.87
CA GLY A 84 14.68 7.00 -5.05
C GLY A 84 14.19 6.40 -6.38
N SER A 85 13.81 5.12 -6.40
CA SER A 85 13.20 4.45 -7.55
C SER A 85 11.67 4.50 -7.53
N GLY A 86 11.08 5.02 -6.45
CA GLY A 86 9.63 5.11 -6.28
C GLY A 86 8.97 3.88 -5.66
N LYS A 87 9.76 2.91 -5.18
CA LYS A 87 9.24 1.73 -4.48
C LYS A 87 9.07 2.02 -3.00
N THR A 88 8.11 1.36 -2.36
CA THR A 88 7.88 1.50 -0.92
C THR A 88 9.10 1.00 -0.14
N VAL A 89 9.59 1.80 0.81
CA VAL A 89 10.67 1.37 1.71
C VAL A 89 10.11 0.61 2.91
N ALA A 90 10.84 -0.40 3.38
CA ALA A 90 10.45 -1.15 4.58
C ALA A 90 10.54 -0.29 5.87
N GLY A 91 11.32 0.79 5.87
CA GLY A 91 11.38 1.73 6.99
C GLY A 91 10.22 2.72 6.97
N GLY A 92 9.50 2.83 8.07
CA GLY A 92 8.36 3.73 8.21
C GLY A 92 8.33 4.48 9.53
N VAL A 93 7.39 5.41 9.63
CA VAL A 93 7.12 6.19 10.85
C VAL A 93 5.75 5.79 11.38
N THR A 94 5.62 5.57 12.68
CA THR A 94 4.34 5.39 13.37
C THR A 94 4.01 6.65 14.14
N TYR A 95 2.75 7.07 14.10
CA TYR A 95 2.19 8.14 14.91
C TYR A 95 1.20 7.55 15.90
N ASP A 96 1.44 7.75 17.19
CA ASP A 96 0.52 7.44 18.26
C ASP A 96 -0.34 8.69 18.56
N PRO A 97 -1.63 8.72 18.18
CA PRO A 97 -2.49 9.87 18.45
C PRO A 97 -2.79 10.07 19.94
N VAL A 98 -2.67 9.03 20.77
CA VAL A 98 -2.95 9.11 22.21
C VAL A 98 -1.81 9.85 22.91
N ARG A 99 -0.56 9.56 22.49
CA ARG A 99 0.64 10.16 23.07
C ARG A 99 1.13 11.38 22.30
N GLY A 100 0.58 11.64 21.12
CA GLY A 100 1.02 12.71 20.21
C GLY A 100 2.45 12.53 19.73
N SER A 101 2.98 11.31 19.75
CA SER A 101 4.38 11.02 19.50
C SER A 101 4.59 10.24 18.21
N TYR A 102 5.79 10.42 17.64
CA TYR A 102 6.25 9.67 16.49
C TYR A 102 7.28 8.64 16.92
N GLY A 103 7.28 7.49 16.26
CA GLY A 103 8.30 6.45 16.39
C GLY A 103 8.65 5.88 15.02
N THR A 104 9.71 5.09 14.93
CA THR A 104 10.08 4.40 13.70
C THR A 104 9.66 2.93 13.77
N PHE A 105 9.34 2.34 12.63
CA PHE A 105 9.04 0.92 12.52
C PHE A 105 9.59 0.33 11.22
N ARG A 106 9.65 -0.99 11.16
CA ARG A 106 9.91 -1.72 9.91
C ARG A 106 8.67 -2.50 9.49
N ALA A 107 8.17 -2.22 8.31
CA ALA A 107 7.07 -2.97 7.71
C ALA A 107 7.53 -4.38 7.30
N PRO A 108 6.62 -5.36 7.38
CA PRO A 108 6.88 -6.69 6.86
C PRO A 108 7.13 -6.63 5.35
N VAL A 109 8.18 -7.31 4.90
CA VAL A 109 8.45 -7.50 3.47
C VAL A 109 7.64 -8.69 2.97
N SER A 110 6.96 -8.53 1.83
CA SER A 110 6.34 -9.65 1.15
C SER A 110 7.44 -10.51 0.52
N ARG A 111 7.96 -11.47 1.29
CA ARG A 111 8.70 -12.60 0.72
C ARG A 111 7.65 -13.43 -0.02
N GLY A 112 7.56 -13.25 -1.34
CA GLY A 112 6.65 -14.01 -2.21
C GLY A 112 6.69 -15.49 -1.87
N GLY A 113 5.73 -15.91 -1.05
CA GLY A 113 5.66 -17.25 -0.51
C GLY A 113 4.64 -18.01 -1.30
N PHE A 114 5.09 -18.71 -2.34
CA PHE A 114 4.46 -19.97 -2.70
C PHE A 114 4.67 -20.95 -1.54
N LEU A 115 3.84 -20.86 -0.51
CA LEU A 115 3.62 -21.91 0.47
C LEU A 115 2.10 -22.14 0.42
N GLY A 116 1.61 -23.11 -0.34
CA GLY A 116 1.93 -24.51 -0.05
C GLY A 116 1.22 -24.91 1.23
N SER A 117 -0.11 -24.88 1.21
CA SER A 117 -0.92 -25.70 2.11
C SER A 117 -1.92 -26.42 1.25
N SER A 118 -1.39 -27.41 0.53
CA SER A 118 -2.09 -28.68 0.33
C SER A 118 -2.58 -29.13 1.70
N ARG A 119 -3.80 -28.75 2.07
CA ARG A 119 -4.55 -29.54 3.04
C ARG A 119 -5.04 -30.75 2.27
N SER A 120 -4.16 -31.74 2.16
CA SER A 120 -4.55 -33.13 1.96
C SER A 120 -5.61 -33.44 3.01
N GLY A 121 -6.86 -33.46 2.59
CA GLY A 121 -7.95 -34.01 3.40
C GLY A 121 -7.64 -35.48 3.65
N SER A 122 -7.42 -35.83 4.91
CA SER A 122 -7.37 -37.21 5.36
C SER A 122 -8.62 -37.95 4.92
N PHE A 123 -8.43 -39.03 4.17
CA PHE A 123 -9.34 -40.17 4.14
C PHE A 123 -8.95 -41.08 5.31
N GLY A 124 -9.86 -41.31 6.24
CA GLY A 124 -9.67 -42.26 7.33
C GLY A 124 -10.68 -42.07 8.46
N GLY A 125 -11.67 -42.97 8.52
CA GLY A 125 -12.67 -43.08 9.58
C GLY A 125 -14.00 -43.57 9.06
#